data_AF-A0A6C0IT43-F1
#
_entry.id   AF-A0A6C0IT43-F1
#
_cell.length_a   1.000
_cell.length_b   1.000
_cell.length_c   1.000
_cell.angle_alpha   90.00
_cell.angle_beta   90.00
_cell.angle_gamma   90.00
#
_symmetry.space_group_name_H-M   'P 1'
#
loop_
_entity.id
_entity.type
_entity.pdbx_description
1 polymer ?
#
loop_
_entity_poly.entity_id
_entity_poly.type
_entity_poly.pdbx_seq_one_letter_code
_entity_poly.pdbx_strand_id
1 'polypeptide(L)'
;MSQYKTKRLTTDKQKSTNSYQDKLSPEEIKEKLEEYKKVDDITTVSLNAHLRYFAINEKTGDKQFRLGGFLNKLDNEKGYVVLSNGSLSWSVQIKNSIFFKKMSFQELKKEIVEEVGNVYMEEIKNLKDENKKLRDTLKEIKVETKLSKKKNKN
;
A
#
# COMPACT_ATOMS: atom_id res chain seq x y z
N MET A 1 -2.19 26.89 14.86
CA MET A 1 -0.97 26.97 14.02
C MET A 1 0.23 26.72 14.92
N SER A 2 1.04 25.70 14.64
CA SER A 2 2.20 25.34 15.48
C SER A 2 3.20 26.50 15.53
N GLN A 3 3.53 26.99 16.72
CA GLN A 3 4.41 28.13 16.96
C GLN A 3 5.91 27.81 16.79
N TYR A 4 6.27 26.60 16.34
CA TYR A 4 7.65 26.16 16.25
C TYR A 4 8.17 26.27 14.81
N LYS A 5 9.17 27.14 14.59
CA LYS A 5 9.91 27.22 13.32
C LYS A 5 10.78 25.96 13.17
N THR A 6 10.57 25.19 12.11
CA THR A 6 11.43 24.04 11.78
C THR A 6 12.83 24.51 11.43
N LYS A 7 13.86 23.77 11.85
CA LYS A 7 15.24 23.99 11.39
C LYS A 7 15.42 23.38 10.00
N ARG A 8 15.94 24.17 9.04
CA ARG A 8 16.22 23.65 7.69
C ARG A 8 17.44 22.72 7.74
N LEU A 9 17.31 21.52 7.19
CA LEU A 9 18.46 20.65 6.92
C LEU A 9 19.27 21.31 5.80
N THR A 10 20.32 22.00 6.19
CA THR A 10 21.37 22.49 5.28
C THR A 10 22.35 21.36 4.99
N THR A 11 23.14 21.51 3.94
CA THR A 11 24.31 20.65 3.67
C THR A 11 25.34 20.81 4.77
N ASP A 12 25.18 20.06 5.87
CA ASP A 12 26.21 19.91 6.88
C ASP A 12 27.43 19.19 6.27
N LYS A 13 28.64 19.67 6.61
CA LYS A 13 29.92 19.15 6.09
C LYS A 13 30.17 17.68 6.46
N GLN A 14 29.45 17.14 7.45
CA GLN A 14 29.52 15.75 7.88
C GLN A 14 28.15 15.09 7.67
N LYS A 15 27.90 14.57 6.47
CA LYS A 15 26.80 13.63 6.27
C LYS A 15 27.14 12.35 7.04
N SER A 16 26.28 11.93 7.98
CA SER A 16 26.41 10.62 8.60
C SER A 16 26.35 9.55 7.51
N THR A 17 27.41 8.78 7.34
CA THR A 17 27.53 7.73 6.33
C THR A 17 26.68 6.49 6.63
N ASN A 18 26.09 6.42 7.82
CA ASN A 18 25.32 5.28 8.32
C ASN A 18 23.90 5.69 8.69
N SER A 19 23.09 6.15 7.72
CA SER A 19 21.66 6.34 8.01
C SER A 19 21.00 4.98 8.21
N TYR A 20 20.12 4.85 9.21
CA TYR A 20 19.27 3.66 9.38
C TYR A 20 18.57 3.26 8.07
N GLN A 21 18.16 4.26 7.29
CA GLN A 21 17.48 4.10 6.00
C GLN A 21 18.34 3.40 4.95
N ASP A 22 19.66 3.51 5.03
CA ASP A 22 20.60 2.91 4.07
C ASP A 22 20.81 1.42 4.34
N LYS A 23 20.36 0.92 5.50
CA LYS A 23 20.47 -0.49 5.91
C LYS A 23 19.17 -1.28 5.70
N LEU A 24 18.09 -0.62 5.28
CA LEU A 24 16.80 -1.27 5.12
C LEU A 24 16.83 -2.25 3.94
N SER A 25 16.35 -3.46 4.19
CA SER A 25 16.15 -4.47 3.14
C SER A 25 14.97 -4.09 2.24
N PRO A 26 14.90 -4.64 1.01
CA PRO A 26 13.72 -4.45 0.15
C PRO A 26 12.40 -4.89 0.80
N GLU A 27 12.45 -5.92 1.66
CA GLU A 27 11.27 -6.43 2.39
C GLU A 27 10.82 -5.43 3.46
N GLU A 28 11.76 -4.88 4.24
CA GLU A 28 11.45 -3.85 5.23
C GLU A 28 10.93 -2.58 4.56
N ILE A 29 11.47 -2.19 3.40
CA ILE A 29 10.96 -1.06 2.62
C ILE A 29 9.52 -1.31 2.16
N LYS A 30 9.22 -2.54 1.73
CA LYS A 30 7.87 -2.95 1.31
C LYS A 30 6.88 -2.86 2.47
N GLU A 31 7.22 -3.42 3.63
CA GLU A 31 6.41 -3.33 4.85
C GLU A 31 6.13 -1.86 5.22
N LYS A 32 7.17 -1.04 5.14
CA LYS A 32 7.09 0.40 5.38
C LYS A 32 6.22 1.13 4.35
N LEU A 33 5.93 0.57 3.18
CA LEU A 33 5.08 1.16 2.16
C LEU A 33 3.66 0.58 2.10
N GLU A 34 3.30 -0.39 2.96
CA GLU A 34 1.99 -1.05 2.94
C GLU A 34 0.81 -0.07 3.03
N GLU A 35 0.91 0.92 3.93
CA GLU A 35 -0.14 1.94 4.10
C GLU A 35 -0.01 3.13 3.12
N TYR A 36 0.82 3.00 2.07
CA TYR A 36 1.13 4.09 1.17
C TYR A 36 0.77 3.75 -0.28
N LYS A 37 0.19 4.75 -0.96
CA LYS A 37 -0.09 4.68 -2.40
C LYS A 37 0.91 5.50 -3.18
N LYS A 38 1.37 4.95 -4.30
CA LYS A 38 2.21 5.68 -5.25
C LYS A 38 1.45 6.89 -5.76
N VAL A 39 2.15 8.02 -5.85
CA VAL A 39 1.62 9.28 -6.37
C VAL A 39 2.14 9.48 -7.78
N ASP A 40 1.24 9.54 -8.75
CA ASP A 40 1.63 9.82 -10.14
C ASP A 40 1.81 11.32 -10.38
N ASP A 41 0.95 12.16 -9.78
CA ASP A 41 1.08 13.62 -9.81
C ASP A 41 1.08 14.21 -8.39
N ILE A 42 2.24 14.75 -7.99
CA ILE A 42 2.45 15.35 -6.67
C ILE A 42 1.62 16.63 -6.47
N THR A 43 1.16 17.29 -7.54
CA THR A 43 0.38 18.52 -7.44
C THR A 43 -1.03 18.29 -6.89
N THR A 44 -1.53 17.07 -7.02
CA THR A 44 -2.83 16.65 -6.49
C THR A 44 -2.81 16.37 -4.98
N VAL A 45 -1.61 16.27 -4.38
CA VAL A 45 -1.48 15.90 -2.98
C VAL A 45 -1.71 17.11 -2.08
N SER A 46 -2.63 16.95 -1.14
CA SER A 46 -2.93 17.96 -0.13
C SER A 46 -1.73 18.25 0.77
N LEU A 47 -1.57 19.51 1.17
CA LEU A 47 -0.62 19.89 2.21
C LEU A 47 -0.91 19.12 3.51
N ASN A 48 0.13 18.92 4.33
CA ASN A 48 0.16 18.06 5.51
C ASN A 48 -0.09 16.56 5.24
N ALA A 49 -0.13 16.10 3.99
CA ALA A 49 -0.07 14.67 3.73
C ALA A 49 1.33 14.12 4.08
N HIS A 50 1.39 12.95 4.71
CA HIS A 50 2.66 12.28 4.96
C HIS A 50 3.14 11.57 3.69
N LEU A 51 4.37 11.86 3.29
CA LEU A 51 4.99 11.34 2.08
C LEU A 51 6.23 10.51 2.41
N ARG A 52 6.39 9.41 1.68
CA ARG A 52 7.64 8.66 1.51
C ARG A 52 8.10 8.82 0.07
N TYR A 53 9.39 8.67 -0.20
CA TYR A 53 9.87 8.78 -1.57
C TYR A 53 11.14 8.00 -1.82
N PHE A 54 11.37 7.67 -3.09
CA PHE A 54 12.69 7.26 -3.56
C PHE A 54 13.35 8.46 -4.22
N ALA A 55 14.57 8.78 -3.79
CA ALA A 55 15.44 9.70 -4.51
C ALA A 55 16.20 8.92 -5.59
N ILE A 56 16.15 9.39 -6.82
CA ILE A 56 16.84 8.79 -7.97
C ILE A 56 18.12 9.57 -8.22
N ASN A 57 19.25 8.88 -8.27
CA ASN A 57 20.49 9.46 -8.75
C ASN A 57 20.48 9.48 -10.28
N GLU A 58 20.39 10.65 -10.92
CA GLU A 58 20.38 10.76 -12.39
C GLU A 58 21.62 10.16 -13.07
N LYS A 59 22.75 10.05 -12.35
CA LYS A 59 24.01 9.54 -12.92
C LYS A 59 24.11 8.02 -12.89
N THR A 60 23.64 7.39 -11.82
CA THR A 60 23.77 5.93 -11.62
C THR A 60 22.46 5.18 -11.83
N GLY A 61 21.32 5.88 -11.79
CA GLY A 61 19.99 5.28 -11.80
C GLY A 61 19.57 4.69 -10.44
N ASP A 62 20.44 4.75 -9.43
CA ASP A 62 20.18 4.15 -8.12
C ASP A 62 19.00 4.85 -7.43
N LYS A 63 18.12 4.01 -6.86
CA LYS A 63 16.96 4.47 -6.10
C LYS A 63 17.25 4.32 -4.62
N GLN A 64 17.30 5.44 -3.91
CA GLN A 64 17.49 5.47 -2.47
C GLN A 64 16.17 5.76 -1.77
N PHE A 65 15.71 4.82 -0.95
CA PHE A 65 14.50 4.98 -0.17
C PHE A 65 14.67 6.01 0.95
N ARG A 66 13.66 6.87 1.12
CA ARG A 66 13.60 7.89 2.16
C ARG A 66 12.26 7.81 2.89
N LEU A 67 12.34 7.79 4.23
CA LEU A 67 11.17 7.76 5.12
C LEU A 67 10.29 9.03 5.00
N GLY A 68 10.86 10.11 4.46
CA GLY A 68 10.14 11.33 4.11
C GLY A 68 9.56 12.06 5.33
N GLY A 69 8.40 12.67 5.14
CA GLY A 69 7.77 13.54 6.12
C GLY A 69 6.50 14.19 5.56
N PHE A 70 5.95 15.16 6.29
CA PHE A 70 4.74 15.88 5.91
C PHE A 70 5.01 16.93 4.84
N LEU A 71 4.16 16.98 3.81
CA LEU A 71 4.22 17.98 2.75
C LEU A 71 3.87 19.36 3.30
N ASN A 72 4.86 20.24 3.40
CA ASN A 72 4.68 21.58 3.93
C ASN A 72 4.50 22.64 2.82
N LYS A 73 5.19 22.44 1.69
CA LYS A 73 5.10 23.34 0.52
C LYS A 73 5.28 22.54 -0.76
N LEU A 74 4.52 22.90 -1.79
CA LEU A 74 4.72 22.50 -3.16
C LEU A 74 5.06 23.74 -3.99
N ASP A 75 6.13 23.67 -4.78
CA ASP A 75 6.57 24.72 -5.68
C ASP A 75 6.77 24.10 -7.07
N ASN A 76 5.67 24.03 -7.83
CA ASN A 76 5.65 23.34 -9.12
C ASN A 76 6.50 24.07 -10.17
N GLU A 77 6.49 25.41 -10.15
CA GLU A 77 7.30 26.23 -11.06
C GLU A 77 8.80 25.97 -10.91
N LYS A 78 9.25 25.79 -9.66
CA LYS A 78 10.66 25.50 -9.35
C LYS A 78 10.96 24.00 -9.26
N GLY A 79 9.96 23.13 -9.46
CA GLY A 79 10.12 21.69 -9.51
C GLY A 79 10.52 21.03 -8.18
N TYR A 80 10.15 21.59 -7.02
CA TYR A 80 10.48 20.98 -5.72
C TYR A 80 9.31 21.00 -4.73
N VAL A 81 9.38 20.08 -3.77
CA VAL A 81 8.53 20.07 -2.57
C VAL A 81 9.36 20.31 -1.32
N VAL A 82 8.75 20.82 -0.26
CA VAL A 82 9.35 20.91 1.07
C VAL A 82 8.63 19.93 1.98
N LEU A 83 9.40 19.00 2.54
CA LEU A 83 8.92 18.06 3.54
C LEU A 83 9.38 18.52 4.93
N SER A 84 8.63 18.13 5.95
CA SER A 84 8.95 18.41 7.35
C SER A 84 8.58 17.23 8.24
N ASN A 85 9.37 16.98 9.28
CA ASN A 85 9.00 16.05 10.36
C ASN A 85 8.55 16.78 11.64
N GLY A 86 8.26 18.09 11.55
CA GLY A 86 7.88 18.95 12.66
C GLY A 86 9.07 19.68 13.31
N SER A 87 10.25 19.06 13.33
CA SER A 87 11.47 19.67 13.87
C SER A 87 12.41 20.14 12.77
N LEU A 88 12.57 19.33 11.73
CA LEU A 88 13.43 19.55 10.58
C LEU A 88 12.61 19.69 9.31
N SER A 89 13.09 20.51 8.37
CA SER A 89 12.52 20.61 7.02
C SER A 89 13.60 20.55 5.94
N TRP A 90 13.25 19.98 4.79
CA TRP A 90 14.18 19.80 3.66
C TRP A 90 13.43 19.86 2.32
N SER A 91 14.16 20.22 1.27
CA SER A 91 13.64 20.30 -0.10
C SER A 91 13.91 19.00 -0.85
N VAL A 92 12.94 18.53 -1.61
CA VAL A 92 13.04 17.33 -2.46
C VAL A 92 12.68 17.73 -3.89
N GLN A 93 13.53 17.36 -4.85
CA GLN A 93 13.29 17.63 -6.27
C GLN A 93 12.23 16.68 -6.82
N ILE A 94 11.23 17.22 -7.53
CA ILE A 94 10.11 16.43 -8.05
C ILE A 94 10.58 15.51 -9.17
N LYS A 95 11.35 16.03 -10.12
CA LYS A 95 11.81 15.33 -11.33
C LYS A 95 12.51 13.98 -11.05
N ASN A 96 13.29 13.93 -9.97
CA ASN A 96 14.15 12.77 -9.64
C ASN A 96 13.64 12.01 -8.43
N SER A 97 12.33 12.05 -8.19
CA SER A 97 11.74 11.41 -7.03
C SER A 97 10.47 10.65 -7.39
N ILE A 98 10.28 9.48 -6.78
CA ILE A 98 9.03 8.73 -6.82
C ILE A 98 8.36 8.89 -5.48
N PHE A 99 7.18 9.51 -5.43
CA PHE A 99 6.48 9.79 -4.18
C PHE A 99 5.42 8.74 -3.87
N PHE A 100 5.21 8.54 -2.57
CA PHE A 100 4.24 7.65 -1.98
C PHE A 100 3.51 8.42 -0.88
N LYS A 101 2.19 8.49 -0.94
CA LYS A 101 1.34 9.18 0.03
C LYS A 101 0.73 8.19 0.98
N LYS A 102 0.78 8.49 2.28
CA LYS A 102 0.08 7.70 3.29
C LYS A 102 -1.43 7.77 3.04
N MET A 103 -2.08 6.62 2.97
CA MET A 103 -3.52 6.52 2.85
C MET A 103 -4.21 7.13 4.07
N SER A 104 -5.36 7.74 3.85
CA SER A 104 -6.28 8.07 4.93
C SER A 104 -6.85 6.79 5.54
N PHE A 105 -7.31 6.88 6.78
CA PHE A 105 -7.99 5.76 7.45
C PHE A 105 -9.21 5.26 6.67
N GLN A 106 -9.93 6.16 5.98
CA GLN A 106 -11.09 5.80 5.17
C GLN A 106 -10.69 5.00 3.92
N GLU A 107 -9.61 5.41 3.23
CA GLU A 107 -9.07 4.69 2.08
C GLU A 107 -8.56 3.31 2.49
N LEU A 108 -7.80 3.23 3.58
CA LEU A 108 -7.29 1.97 4.11
C LEU A 108 -8.43 1.02 4.50
N LYS A 109 -9.44 1.54 5.22
CA LYS A 109 -10.62 0.74 5.60
C LYS A 109 -11.36 0.20 4.37
N LYS A 110 -11.53 1.03 3.34
CA LYS A 110 -12.21 0.63 2.10
C LYS A 110 -11.45 -0.51 1.41
N GLU A 111 -10.13 -0.36 1.28
CA GLU A 111 -9.28 -1.37 0.63
C GLU A 111 -9.30 -2.71 1.38
N ILE A 112 -9.20 -2.68 2.71
CA ILE A 112 -9.33 -3.88 3.55
C ILE A 112 -10.71 -4.53 3.36
N VAL A 113 -11.80 -3.76 3.37
CA VAL A 113 -13.15 -4.30 3.20
C VAL A 113 -13.34 -4.91 1.82
N GLU A 114 -12.80 -4.30 0.77
CA GLU A 114 -12.86 -4.82 -0.60
C GLU A 114 -12.05 -6.11 -0.74
N GLU A 115 -10.81 -6.15 -0.22
CA GLU A 115 -9.95 -7.34 -0.28
C GLU A 115 -10.56 -8.51 0.49
N VAL A 116 -10.96 -8.28 1.74
CA VAL A 116 -11.62 -9.29 2.58
C VAL A 116 -12.96 -9.73 1.97
N GLY A 117 -13.73 -8.78 1.42
CA GLY A 117 -14.97 -9.06 0.73
C GLY A 117 -14.78 -9.98 -0.48
N ASN A 118 -13.74 -9.75 -1.28
CA ASN A 118 -13.44 -10.58 -2.44
C ASN A 118 -13.09 -12.03 -2.05
N VAL A 119 -12.27 -12.20 -1.00
CA VAL A 119 -11.91 -13.54 -0.48
C VAL A 119 -13.16 -14.29 -0.01
N TYR A 120 -14.04 -13.63 0.75
CA TYR A 120 -15.29 -14.27 1.19
C TYR A 120 -16.26 -14.53 0.04
N MET A 121 -16.33 -13.67 -0.97
CA MET A 121 -17.17 -13.91 -2.15
C MET A 121 -16.70 -15.13 -2.94
N GLU A 122 -15.39 -15.31 -3.09
CA GLU A 122 -14.81 -16.49 -3.73
C GLU A 122 -15.09 -17.76 -2.93
N GLU A 123 -14.91 -17.73 -1.61
CA GLU A 123 -15.20 -18.86 -0.74
C GLU A 123 -16.69 -19.25 -0.76
N ILE A 124 -17.60 -18.26 -0.69
CA ILE A 124 -19.05 -18.50 -0.80
C ILE A 124 -19.41 -19.13 -2.15
N LYS A 125 -18.74 -18.73 -3.23
CA LYS A 125 -18.94 -19.31 -4.56
C LYS A 125 -18.53 -20.78 -4.57
N ASN A 126 -17.34 -21.10 -4.06
CA ASN A 126 -16.83 -22.47 -3.96
C ASN A 126 -17.76 -23.36 -3.12
N LEU A 127 -18.16 -22.88 -1.93
CA LEU A 127 -19.09 -23.59 -1.05
C LEU A 127 -20.47 -23.81 -1.69
N LYS A 128 -20.97 -22.88 -2.51
CA LYS A 128 -22.22 -23.05 -3.26
C LYS A 128 -22.10 -24.14 -4.33
N ASP A 129 -20.99 -24.16 -5.05
CA ASP A 129 -20.73 -25.15 -6.09
C ASP A 129 -20.57 -26.56 -5.50
N GLU A 130 -19.87 -26.69 -4.37
CA GLU A 130 -19.77 -27.95 -3.62
C GLU A 130 -21.13 -28.43 -3.09
N ASN A 131 -21.91 -27.54 -2.48
CA ASN A 131 -23.26 -27.87 -2.01
C ASN A 131 -24.17 -28.34 -3.15
N LYS A 132 -24.03 -27.76 -4.34
CA LYS A 132 -24.76 -28.21 -5.53
C LYS A 132 -24.37 -29.64 -5.91
N LYS A 133 -23.07 -29.92 -6.02
CA LYS A 133 -22.55 -31.28 -6.34
C LYS A 133 -23.05 -32.31 -5.33
N LEU A 134 -22.91 -32.04 -4.03
CA LEU A 134 -23.37 -32.93 -2.96
C LEU A 134 -24.87 -33.21 -3.05
N ARG A 135 -25.68 -32.18 -3.33
CA ARG A 135 -27.14 -32.34 -3.50
C ARG A 135 -27.48 -33.21 -4.69
N ASP A 136 -26.77 -33.08 -5.80
CA ASP A 136 -27.02 -33.86 -7.00
C ASP A 136 -26.60 -35.32 -6.80
N THR A 137 -25.43 -35.58 -6.22
CA THR A 137 -25.00 -36.95 -5.83
C THR A 137 -25.98 -37.59 -4.84
N LEU A 138 -26.49 -36.83 -3.85
CA LEU A 138 -27.50 -37.35 -2.92
C LEU A 138 -28.83 -37.72 -3.61
N LYS A 139 -29.21 -37.03 -4.69
CA LYS A 139 -30.39 -37.40 -5.49
C LYS A 139 -30.14 -38.71 -6.23
N GLU A 140 -28.99 -38.85 -6.86
CA GLU A 140 -28.60 -40.07 -7.60
C GLU A 140 -28.62 -41.30 -6.69
N ILE A 141 -27.92 -41.22 -5.54
CA ILE A 141 -27.89 -42.30 -4.54
C ILE A 141 -29.30 -42.66 -4.06
N LYS A 142 -30.17 -41.66 -3.83
CA LYS A 142 -31.57 -41.92 -3.42
C LYS A 142 -32.37 -42.66 -4.49
N VAL A 143 -32.16 -42.35 -5.77
CA VAL A 143 -32.80 -43.05 -6.89
C VAL A 143 -32.31 -44.49 -6.96
N GLU A 144 -31.00 -44.70 -6.91
CA GLU A 144 -30.38 -46.04 -6.92
C GLU A 144 -30.87 -46.90 -5.76
N THR A 145 -30.92 -46.34 -4.55
CA THR A 145 -31.39 -47.06 -3.35
C THR A 145 -32.86 -47.46 -3.46
N LYS A 146 -33.71 -46.64 -4.11
CA LYS A 146 -35.12 -47.00 -4.37
C LYS A 146 -35.24 -48.14 -5.38
N LEU A 147 -34.42 -48.12 -6.43
CA LEU A 147 -34.38 -49.17 -7.45
C LEU A 147 -33.89 -50.50 -6.87
N SER A 148 -32.84 -50.50 -6.06
CA SER A 148 -32.33 -51.72 -5.41
C SER A 148 -33.34 -52.33 -4.44
N LYS A 149 -34.04 -51.50 -3.63
CA LYS A 149 -35.12 -51.96 -2.74
C LYS A 149 -36.30 -52.56 -3.49
N LYS A 150 -36.62 -52.09 -4.70
CA LYS A 150 -37.65 -52.70 -5.55
C LYS A 150 -37.21 -54.06 -6.11
N LYS A 151 -35.94 -54.19 -6.52
CA LYS A 151 -35.40 -55.46 -7.02
C LYS A 151 -35.35 -56.56 -5.94
N ASN A 152 -35.04 -56.21 -4.70
CA ASN A 152 -34.99 -57.17 -3.59
C ASN A 152 -36.36 -57.59 -3.03
N LYS A 153 -37.47 -57.05 -3.56
CA LYS A 153 -38.84 -57.37 -3.13
C LYS A 153 -39.62 -58.25 -4.13
N ASN A 154 -39.05 -58.51 -5.31
CA ASN A 154 -39.53 -59.48 -6.29
C ASN A 154 -38.65 -60.73 -6.23
#